data_AF-A0A959EQX1-F1
#
_entry.id   AF-A0A959EQX1-F1
#
_cell.length_a   1.000
_cell.length_b   1.000
_cell.length_c   1.000
_cell.angle_alpha   90.00
_cell.angle_beta   90.00
_cell.angle_gamma   90.00
#
_symmetry.space_group_name_H-M   'P 1'
#
loop_
_entity.id
_entity.type
_entity.pdbx_description
1 polymer ?
#
loop_
_entity_poly.entity_id
_entity_poly.type
_entity_poly.pdbx_seq_one_letter_code
_entity_poly.pdbx_strand_id
1 'polypeptide(L)' 'MLKTQSIKVNEPMLYSGYRFYQSDYDPENPNYSGIGISHEPGLFVIYLGFVALVLGCGLLFYNRLRPAITL' A
#
# COMPACT_ATOMS: atom_id res chain seq x y z
N MET A 1 -3.71 -16.70 15.15
CA MET A 1 -4.95 -16.08 14.63
C MET A 1 -5.07 -16.49 13.17
N LEU A 2 -6.25 -16.90 12.71
CA LEU A 2 -6.49 -17.20 11.29
C LEU A 2 -7.03 -15.93 10.62
N LYS A 3 -6.47 -15.55 9.45
CA LYS A 3 -6.95 -14.42 8.64
C LYS A 3 -7.40 -14.95 7.29
N THR A 4 -8.63 -14.62 6.92
CA THR A 4 -9.25 -15.03 5.65
C THR A 4 -9.70 -13.79 4.90
N GLN A 5 -9.24 -13.64 3.66
CA GLN A 5 -9.61 -12.56 2.76
C GLN A 5 -9.61 -13.10 1.33
N SER A 6 -10.63 -12.71 0.53
CA SER A 6 -10.60 -12.95 -0.91
C SER A 6 -9.61 -11.99 -1.56
N ILE A 7 -8.62 -12.53 -2.26
CA ILE A 7 -7.64 -11.74 -3.03
C ILE A 7 -8.10 -11.62 -4.48
N LYS A 8 -7.94 -10.44 -5.06
CA LYS A 8 -8.26 -10.13 -6.47
C LYS A 8 -7.17 -9.24 -7.05
N VAL A 9 -7.19 -9.04 -8.36
CA VAL A 9 -6.37 -8.03 -9.02
C VAL A 9 -6.50 -6.69 -8.26
N ASN A 10 -5.36 -6.10 -7.88
CA ASN A 10 -5.25 -4.87 -7.06
C ASN A 10 -5.78 -4.93 -5.61
N GLU A 11 -6.27 -6.07 -5.13
CA GLU A 11 -6.71 -6.26 -3.74
C GLU A 11 -5.89 -7.39 -3.06
N PRO A 12 -4.60 -7.15 -2.76
CA PRO A 12 -3.77 -8.15 -2.11
C PRO A 12 -4.06 -8.25 -0.61
N MET A 13 -3.91 -9.45 -0.04
CA MET A 13 -3.97 -9.68 1.40
C MET A 13 -2.59 -9.51 2.02
N LEU A 14 -2.47 -8.57 2.94
CA LEU A 14 -1.27 -8.41 3.78
C LEU A 14 -1.43 -9.17 5.09
N TYR A 15 -0.46 -10.01 5.42
CA TYR A 15 -0.43 -10.76 6.67
C TYR A 15 1.00 -11.07 7.12
N SER A 16 1.36 -10.59 8.33
CA SER A 16 2.64 -10.90 8.98
C SER A 16 3.89 -10.64 8.12
N GLY A 17 3.92 -9.54 7.36
CA GLY A 17 5.03 -9.22 6.46
C GLY A 17 4.98 -9.96 5.12
N TYR A 18 3.94 -10.74 4.84
CA TYR A 18 3.69 -11.34 3.54
C TYR A 18 2.56 -10.63 2.80
N ARG A 19 2.70 -10.56 1.48
CA ARG A 19 1.67 -10.13 0.54
C ARG A 19 1.22 -11.33 -0.27
N PHE A 20 -0.05 -11.67 -0.17
CA PHE A 20 -0.72 -12.66 -1.01
C PHE A 20 -1.52 -11.91 -2.07
N TYR A 21 -1.33 -12.24 -3.33
CA TYR A 21 -1.97 -11.54 -4.43
C TYR A 21 -2.27 -12.48 -5.59
N GLN A 22 -3.24 -12.10 -6.41
CA GLN A 22 -3.53 -12.79 -7.66
C GLN A 22 -2.48 -12.36 -8.69
N SER A 23 -1.61 -13.28 -9.13
CA SER A 23 -0.59 -12.99 -10.14
C SER A 23 -1.16 -13.02 -11.54
N ASP A 24 -2.09 -13.94 -11.78
CA ASP A 24 -2.68 -14.18 -13.10
C ASP A 24 -4.18 -14.44 -12.97
N TYR A 25 -4.94 -13.77 -13.83
CA TYR A 25 -6.37 -13.93 -13.98
C TYR A 25 -6.68 -14.07 -15.48
N ASP A 26 -7.27 -15.19 -15.86
CA ASP A 26 -7.73 -15.44 -17.23
C ASP A 26 -9.27 -15.42 -17.24
N PRO A 27 -9.91 -14.39 -17.83
CA PRO A 27 -11.37 -14.32 -17.92
C PRO A 27 -11.97 -15.42 -18.81
N GLU A 28 -11.23 -15.98 -19.76
CA GLU A 28 -11.69 -17.08 -20.63
C GLU A 28 -11.54 -18.45 -19.94
N ASN A 29 -10.74 -18.52 -18.87
CA ASN A 29 -10.56 -19.72 -18.05
C ASN A 29 -10.66 -19.40 -16.54
N PRO A 30 -11.88 -19.12 -16.03
CA PRO A 30 -12.10 -18.67 -14.65
C PRO A 30 -11.79 -19.73 -13.58
N ASN A 31 -11.55 -20.98 -13.98
CA ASN A 31 -11.17 -22.07 -13.08
C ASN A 31 -9.67 -22.06 -12.77
N TYR A 32 -8.89 -21.23 -13.45
CA TYR A 32 -7.46 -21.09 -13.23
C TYR A 32 -7.12 -19.69 -12.72
N SER A 33 -6.26 -19.62 -11.70
CA SER A 33 -5.67 -18.36 -11.27
C SER A 33 -4.30 -18.60 -10.66
N GLY A 34 -3.35 -17.73 -11.01
CA GLY A 34 -2.03 -17.70 -10.38
C GLY A 34 -2.11 -16.98 -9.04
N ILE A 35 -1.53 -17.58 -7.99
CA ILE A 35 -1.43 -16.98 -6.67
C ILE A 35 0.04 -16.72 -6.34
N GLY A 36 0.37 -15.45 -6.14
CA GLY A 36 1.70 -14.99 -5.76
C GLY A 36 1.83 -14.74 -4.27
N ILE A 37 3.02 -15.01 -3.73
CA ILE A 37 3.37 -14.74 -2.34
C ILE A 37 4.73 -14.03 -2.31
N SER A 38 4.76 -12.85 -1.70
CA SER A 38 5.98 -12.06 -1.53
C SER A 38 6.21 -11.74 -0.05
N HIS A 39 7.46 -11.85 0.40
CA HIS A 39 7.87 -11.44 1.75
C HIS A 39 8.39 -9.99 1.72
N GLU A 40 7.65 -9.08 2.36
CA GLU A 40 7.85 -7.62 2.37
C GLU A 40 7.83 -7.04 3.80
N PRO A 41 8.74 -7.46 4.71
CA PRO A 41 8.72 -7.02 6.11
C PRO A 41 9.01 -5.52 6.27
N GLY A 42 9.72 -4.92 5.31
CA GLY A 42 10.11 -3.50 5.33
C GLY A 42 9.04 -2.54 4.77
N LEU A 43 7.86 -3.03 4.38
CA LEU A 43 6.84 -2.21 3.73
C LEU A 43 6.43 -1.00 4.58
N PHE A 44 6.35 -1.17 5.91
CA PHE A 44 6.02 -0.07 6.82
C PHE A 44 7.09 1.04 6.82
N VAL A 45 8.38 0.70 6.67
CA VAL A 45 9.50 1.67 6.62
C VAL A 45 9.38 2.56 5.39
N ILE A 46 9.00 1.97 4.25
CA ILE A 46 8.80 2.70 2.99
C ILE A 46 7.68 3.74 3.17
N TYR A 47 6.54 3.34 3.75
CA TYR A 47 5.43 4.27 4.01
C TYR A 47 5.78 5.35 5.02
N LEU A 48 6.59 5.04 6.05
CA LEU A 48 7.11 6.06 6.97
C LEU A 48 7.98 7.09 6.24
N GLY A 49 8.80 6.64 5.28
CA GLY A 49 9.58 7.54 4.42
C GLY A 49 8.70 8.46 3.58
N PHE A 50 7.62 7.93 2.97
CA PHE A 50 6.65 8.75 2.24
C PHE A 50 5.97 9.79 3.13
N VAL A 51 5.55 9.41 4.34
CA VAL A 51 4.97 10.35 5.31
C VAL A 51 5.97 11.44 5.68
N ALA A 52 7.23 11.07 5.99
CA ALA A 52 8.28 12.03 6.28
C ALA A 52 8.54 12.99 5.11
N LEU A 53 8.51 12.50 3.87
CA LEU A 53 8.69 13.31 2.67
C LEU A 53 7.54 14.32 2.50
N VAL A 54 6.28 13.87 2.62
CA VAL A 54 5.10 14.74 2.53
C VAL A 54 5.14 15.81 3.64
N LEU A 55 5.47 15.44 4.87
CA LEU A 55 5.62 16.38 5.98
C LEU A 55 6.75 17.37 5.73
N GLY A 56 7.92 16.90 5.28
CA GLY A 56 9.06 17.76 4.94
C GLY A 56 8.70 18.77 3.86
N CYS A 57 8.03 18.35 2.79
CA CYS A 57 7.52 19.25 1.76
C CYS A 57 6.51 20.26 2.34
N GLY A 58 5.55 19.81 3.15
CA GLY A 58 4.57 20.69 3.79
C GLY A 58 5.22 21.75 4.69
N LEU A 59 6.25 21.38 5.46
CA LEU A 59 7.00 22.29 6.32
C LEU A 59 7.74 23.37 5.55
N LEU A 60 8.28 23.08 4.36
CA LEU A 60 8.92 24.09 3.50
C LEU A 60 7.95 25.22 3.12
N PHE A 61 6.68 24.89 2.90
CA PHE A 61 5.65 25.86 2.55
C PHE A 61 4.91 26.45 3.76
N TYR A 62 5.12 25.92 4.97
CA TYR A 62 4.40 26.33 6.18
C TYR A 62 4.46 27.83 6.44
N ASN A 63 5.67 28.42 6.42
CA ASN A 63 5.84 29.86 6.65
C ASN A 63 5.21 30.73 5.56
N ARG A 64 5.03 30.19 4.35
CA ARG A 64 4.44 30.89 3.21
C ARG A 64 2.91 30.75 3.16
N LEU A 65 2.35 29.64 3.66
CA LEU A 65 0.91 29.39 3.77
C LEU A 65 0.30 29.98 5.05
N ARG A 66 1.09 30.13 6.12
CA ARG A 66 0.67 30.74 7.40
C ARG A 66 -0.17 32.02 7.29
N PRO A 67 0.19 33.03 6.46
CA PRO A 67 -0.62 34.25 6.35
C PRO A 67 -1.97 34.06 5.66
N ALA A 68 -2.16 33.02 4.85
CA ALA A 68 -3.44 32.74 4.17
C ALA A 68 -4.45 31.97 5.03
N ILE A 69 -3.98 31.30 6.09
CA ILE A 69 -4.80 30.47 7.00
C ILE A 69 -5.31 31.28 8.20
N THR A 70 -4.71 32.45 8.48
CA THR A 70 -5.04 33.29 9.64
C THR A 70 -6.00 34.46 9.29
N LEU A 71 -6.68 34.40 8.13
CA LEU A 71 -7.72 35.33 7.67
C LEU A 71 -9.10 34.65 7.75
#